data_AF-A0A9E3AQJ1-F1
#
_entry.id   AF-A0A9E3AQJ1-F1
#
_cell.length_a   1.000
_cell.length_b   1.000
_cell.length_c   1.000
_cell.angle_alpha   90.00
_cell.angle_beta   90.00
_cell.angle_gamma   90.00
#
_symmetry.space_group_name_H-M   'P 1'
#
loop_
_entity.id
_entity.type
_entity.pdbx_description
1 polymer ?
#
loop_
_entity_poly.entity_id
_entity_poly.type
_entity_poly.pdbx_seq_one_letter_code
_entity_poly.pdbx_strand_id
1 'polypeptide(L)'
;LTHEQLLDVYAGRATNWRELGGADQRIRVVRREDADSTLTVLRTSMPGWNDLEITEKSKTATTTQEAVETVREVPGAIGFGPFSKPLEQGLTVLRIDGRYPTDPDYPSSVVLALIFLKSLQNPDAFDFIKFVESPKAREVIASLGSVPVPQ
;
A
#
# COMPACT_ATOMS: atom_id res chain seq x y z
N LEU A 1 12.04 5.00 -6.35
CA LEU A 1 12.76 3.73 -6.58
C LEU A 1 12.16 3.07 -7.80
N THR A 2 12.92 2.22 -8.50
CA THR A 2 12.33 1.36 -9.54
C THR A 2 11.66 0.14 -8.91
N HIS A 3 10.76 -0.52 -9.64
CA HIS A 3 10.19 -1.79 -9.16
C HIS A 3 11.30 -2.85 -8.95
N GLU A 4 12.31 -2.92 -9.82
CA GLU A 4 13.45 -3.83 -9.68
C GLU A 4 14.23 -3.60 -8.38
N GLN A 5 14.50 -2.33 -8.04
CA GLN A 5 15.14 -1.98 -6.77
C GLN A 5 14.29 -2.42 -5.57
N LEU A 6 12.97 -2.35 -5.66
CA LEU A 6 12.10 -2.87 -4.61
C LEU A 6 12.19 -4.39 -4.49
N LEU A 7 12.34 -5.13 -5.60
CA LEU A 7 12.59 -6.57 -5.55
C LEU A 7 13.91 -6.88 -4.83
N ASP A 8 14.97 -6.13 -5.13
CA ASP A 8 16.27 -6.30 -4.46
C ASP A 8 16.19 -6.02 -2.96
N VAL A 9 15.45 -4.99 -2.56
CA VAL A 9 15.20 -4.64 -1.16
C VAL A 9 14.44 -5.75 -0.44
N TYR A 10 13.30 -6.17 -0.99
CA TYR A 10 12.43 -7.15 -0.32
C TYR A 10 12.99 -8.58 -0.38
N ALA A 11 13.80 -8.92 -1.38
CA ALA A 11 14.59 -10.17 -1.39
C ALA A 11 15.82 -10.12 -0.47
N GLY A 12 16.17 -8.93 0.06
CA GLY A 12 17.36 -8.74 0.90
C GLY A 12 18.69 -8.77 0.14
N ARG A 13 18.67 -8.58 -1.18
CA ARG A 13 19.87 -8.40 -2.02
C ARG A 13 20.48 -7.01 -1.80
N ALA A 14 19.65 -5.99 -1.70
CA ALA A 14 20.06 -4.65 -1.25
C ALA A 14 19.81 -4.53 0.25
N THR A 15 20.85 -4.17 1.02
CA THR A 15 20.77 -4.19 2.50
C THR A 15 21.05 -2.83 3.15
N ASN A 16 21.50 -1.85 2.37
CA ASN A 16 21.75 -0.49 2.80
C ASN A 16 21.25 0.52 1.75
N TRP A 17 20.63 1.60 2.20
CA TRP A 17 20.06 2.64 1.33
C TRP A 17 21.10 3.30 0.42
N ARG A 18 22.38 3.34 0.81
CA ARG A 18 23.47 3.87 -0.04
C ARG A 18 23.67 3.09 -1.34
N GLU A 19 23.34 1.79 -1.35
CA GLU A 19 23.40 0.94 -2.55
C GLU A 19 22.38 1.39 -3.61
N LEU A 20 21.35 2.13 -3.19
CA LEU A 20 20.28 2.67 -4.02
C LEU A 20 20.37 4.20 -4.16
N GLY A 21 21.53 4.80 -3.82
CA GLY A 21 21.77 6.24 -3.88
C GLY A 21 21.20 7.05 -2.70
N GLY A 22 20.76 6.39 -1.63
CA GLY A 22 20.31 7.02 -0.39
C GLY A 22 21.42 7.25 0.63
N ALA A 23 21.03 7.54 1.88
CA ALA A 23 21.96 7.69 2.99
C ALA A 23 22.64 6.36 3.38
N ASP A 24 23.79 6.43 4.05
CA ASP A 24 24.40 5.25 4.67
C ASP A 24 23.57 4.77 5.86
N GLN A 25 22.56 3.97 5.57
CA GLN A 25 21.56 3.53 6.52
C GLN A 25 21.13 2.11 6.16
N ARG A 26 21.23 1.19 7.12
CA ARG A 26 20.75 -0.18 6.95
C ARG A 26 19.25 -0.19 6.64
N ILE A 27 18.88 -0.99 5.64
CA ILE A 27 17.49 -1.26 5.25
C ILE A 27 16.90 -2.28 6.22
N ARG A 28 15.70 -1.98 6.74
CA ARG A 28 14.95 -2.86 7.62
C ARG A 28 13.59 -3.16 7.00
N VAL A 29 13.46 -4.34 6.42
CA VAL A 29 12.22 -4.73 5.73
C VAL A 29 11.14 -5.07 6.76
N VAL A 30 9.98 -4.43 6.61
CA VAL A 30 8.73 -4.76 7.28
C VAL A 30 7.82 -5.43 6.26
N ARG A 31 7.49 -6.70 6.50
CA ARG A 31 6.58 -7.49 5.66
C ARG A 31 5.21 -7.64 6.33
N ARG A 32 4.26 -8.18 5.58
CA ARG A 32 2.93 -8.59 6.07
C ARG A 32 2.88 -10.10 6.20
N GLU A 33 1.90 -10.59 6.96
CA GLU A 33 1.58 -12.03 7.00
C GLU A 33 1.19 -12.53 5.60
N ASP A 34 1.43 -13.81 5.30
CA ASP A 34 1.24 -14.34 3.95
C ASP A 34 -0.24 -14.32 3.49
N ALA A 35 -1.18 -14.29 4.45
CA ALA A 35 -2.62 -14.15 4.21
C ALA A 35 -3.09 -12.69 4.07
N ASP A 36 -2.21 -11.70 4.18
CA ASP A 36 -2.56 -10.28 4.10
C ASP A 36 -3.04 -9.90 2.69
N SER A 37 -4.15 -9.17 2.63
CA SER A 37 -4.74 -8.75 1.35
C SER A 37 -3.89 -7.73 0.60
N THR A 38 -3.13 -6.88 1.29
CA THR A 38 -2.21 -5.92 0.64
C THR A 38 -1.06 -6.65 -0.01
N LEU A 39 -0.49 -7.67 0.67
CA LEU A 39 0.53 -8.53 0.07
C LEU A 39 -0.03 -9.30 -1.12
N THR A 40 -1.26 -9.79 -1.04
CA THR A 40 -1.94 -10.45 -2.16
C THR A 40 -2.08 -9.53 -3.37
N VAL A 41 -2.47 -8.27 -3.16
CA VAL A 41 -2.54 -7.25 -4.23
C VAL A 41 -1.15 -7.01 -4.83
N LEU A 42 -0.12 -6.81 -4.01
CA LEU A 42 1.25 -6.64 -4.53
C LEU A 42 1.71 -7.86 -5.35
N ARG A 43 1.49 -9.08 -4.86
CA ARG A 43 1.84 -10.33 -5.56
C ARG A 43 1.18 -10.43 -6.93
N THR A 44 -0.05 -9.95 -7.06
CA THR A 44 -0.85 -10.10 -8.28
C THR A 44 -0.66 -8.94 -9.27
N SER A 45 -0.33 -7.73 -8.79
CA SER A 45 -0.27 -6.52 -9.63
C SER A 45 1.15 -5.98 -9.86
N MET A 46 2.01 -6.05 -8.85
CA MET A 46 3.31 -5.38 -8.86
C MET A 46 4.32 -6.21 -9.68
N PRO A 47 5.01 -5.63 -10.68
CA PRO A 47 5.96 -6.36 -11.51
C PRO A 47 7.03 -7.11 -10.69
N GLY A 48 7.14 -8.42 -10.91
CA GLY A 48 8.11 -9.32 -10.26
C GLY A 48 7.77 -9.78 -8.84
N TRP A 49 6.60 -9.39 -8.30
CA TRP A 49 6.21 -9.78 -6.94
C TRP A 49 5.50 -11.12 -6.84
N ASN A 50 5.02 -11.71 -7.93
CA ASN A 50 4.29 -12.99 -7.92
C ASN A 50 5.06 -14.11 -7.19
N ASP A 51 6.35 -14.27 -7.52
CA ASP A 51 7.21 -15.35 -6.99
C ASP A 51 8.33 -14.83 -6.07
N LEU A 52 8.28 -13.55 -5.69
CA LEU A 52 9.30 -12.92 -4.84
C LEU A 52 9.39 -13.58 -3.47
N GLU A 53 10.46 -14.27 -3.15
CA GLU A 53 10.73 -14.68 -1.77
C GLU A 53 11.15 -13.45 -0.95
N ILE A 54 10.31 -13.05 0.01
CA ILE A 54 10.64 -11.94 0.91
C ILE A 54 11.67 -12.47 1.92
N THR A 55 12.73 -11.69 2.14
CA THR A 55 13.82 -12.06 3.03
C THR A 55 13.36 -12.46 4.43
N GLU A 56 13.91 -13.55 4.96
CA GLU A 56 13.70 -14.00 6.34
C GLU A 56 14.17 -12.97 7.39
N LYS A 57 15.03 -12.02 7.00
CA LYS A 57 15.53 -10.93 7.85
C LYS A 57 14.55 -9.76 7.96
N SER A 58 13.27 -9.99 7.66
CA SER A 58 12.19 -9.00 7.76
C SER A 58 11.41 -9.14 9.06
N LYS A 59 10.80 -8.04 9.52
CA LYS A 59 9.79 -8.09 10.59
C LYS A 59 8.42 -8.30 9.96
N THR A 60 7.69 -9.32 10.41
CA THR A 60 6.28 -9.49 10.02
C THR A 60 5.40 -8.60 10.89
N ALA A 61 4.55 -7.78 10.26
CA ALA A 61 3.50 -7.01 10.89
C ALA A 61 2.13 -7.62 10.54
N THR A 62 1.26 -7.72 11.54
CA THR A 62 -0.06 -8.39 11.46
C THR A 62 -1.19 -7.42 11.07
N THR A 63 -1.01 -6.12 11.30
CA THR A 63 -2.03 -5.08 11.02
C THR A 63 -1.44 -3.87 10.32
N THR A 64 -2.19 -3.20 9.44
CA THR A 64 -1.68 -2.06 8.65
C THR A 64 -1.08 -0.99 9.55
N GLN A 65 -1.73 -0.77 10.69
CA GLN A 65 -1.26 0.12 11.74
C GLN A 65 0.12 -0.29 12.27
N GLU A 66 0.33 -1.55 12.63
CA GLU A 66 1.62 -2.04 13.13
C GLU A 66 2.75 -1.83 12.10
N ALA A 67 2.48 -2.08 10.82
CA ALA A 67 3.46 -1.85 9.76
C ALA A 67 3.83 -0.36 9.63
N VAL A 68 2.83 0.52 9.59
CA VAL A 68 2.99 1.97 9.50
C VAL A 68 3.76 2.51 10.71
N GLU A 69 3.40 2.09 11.92
CA GLU A 69 4.07 2.50 13.16
C GLU A 69 5.51 2.01 13.20
N THR A 70 5.76 0.75 12.84
CA THR A 70 7.13 0.21 12.75
C THR A 70 7.98 1.02 11.77
N VAL A 71 7.46 1.35 10.58
CA VAL A 71 8.23 2.15 9.60
C VAL A 71 8.48 3.57 10.11
N ARG A 72 7.53 4.16 10.84
CA ARG A 72 7.68 5.50 11.42
C ARG A 72 8.75 5.55 12.51
N GLU A 73 8.84 4.52 13.33
CA GLU A 73 9.70 4.50 14.52
C GLU A 73 11.11 3.99 14.24
N VAL A 74 11.29 3.15 13.21
CA VAL A 74 12.54 2.44 12.97
C VAL A 74 13.31 3.09 11.83
N PRO A 75 14.47 3.74 12.08
CA PRO A 75 15.26 4.37 11.04
C PRO A 75 15.66 3.38 9.93
N GLY A 76 15.50 3.79 8.68
CA GLY A 76 15.82 2.97 7.51
C GLY A 76 14.82 1.84 7.24
N ALA A 77 13.70 1.78 7.95
CA ALA A 77 12.67 0.80 7.67
C ALA A 77 11.90 1.12 6.38
N ILE A 78 11.46 0.06 5.71
CA ILE A 78 10.54 0.11 4.57
C ILE A 78 9.43 -0.91 4.82
N GLY A 79 8.19 -0.50 4.55
CA GLY A 79 7.01 -1.35 4.62
C GLY A 79 6.03 -0.97 3.51
N PHE A 80 5.00 -1.79 3.36
CA PHE A 80 3.92 -1.56 2.39
C PHE A 80 2.54 -1.61 3.08
N GLY A 81 1.58 -0.92 2.49
CA GLY A 81 0.23 -0.75 3.00
C GLY A 81 -0.66 0.00 2.00
N PRO A 82 -1.99 0.02 2.20
CA PRO A 82 -2.87 0.87 1.42
C PRO A 82 -2.48 2.35 1.62
N PHE A 83 -2.37 3.07 0.51
CA PHE A 83 -2.04 4.49 0.56
C PHE A 83 -3.21 5.33 1.08
N SER A 84 -2.89 6.32 1.91
CA SER A 84 -3.78 7.44 2.21
C SER A 84 -2.94 8.70 2.42
N LYS A 85 -3.48 9.85 2.03
CA LYS A 85 -2.78 11.15 2.11
C LYS A 85 -2.24 11.48 3.50
N PRO A 86 -2.94 11.16 4.63
CA PRO A 86 -2.42 11.43 5.97
C PRO A 86 -1.12 10.70 6.31
N LEU A 87 -0.77 9.60 5.63
CA LEU A 87 0.50 8.88 5.89
C LEU A 87 1.72 9.76 5.66
N GLU A 88 1.62 10.75 4.76
CA GLU A 88 2.70 11.70 4.49
C GLU A 88 3.04 12.59 5.69
N GLN A 89 2.17 12.62 6.71
CA GLN A 89 2.48 13.20 8.01
C GLN A 89 3.40 12.26 8.79
N GLY A 90 4.68 12.26 8.42
CA GLY A 90 5.74 11.53 9.11
C GLY A 90 6.24 10.26 8.43
N LEU A 91 5.78 9.96 7.22
CA LEU A 91 6.39 8.93 6.37
C LEU A 91 6.73 9.49 4.99
N THR A 92 7.82 8.98 4.42
CA THR A 92 8.13 9.20 3.00
C THR A 92 7.36 8.19 2.16
N VAL A 93 6.36 8.65 1.42
CA VAL A 93 5.65 7.81 0.44
C VAL A 93 6.49 7.69 -0.82
N LEU A 94 6.84 6.45 -1.17
CA LEU A 94 7.73 6.18 -2.30
C LEU A 94 6.99 6.32 -3.63
N ARG A 95 7.66 6.96 -4.59
CA ARG A 95 7.33 6.82 -6.01
C ARG A 95 7.96 5.55 -6.56
N ILE A 96 7.20 4.80 -7.34
CA ILE A 96 7.63 3.58 -8.02
C ILE A 96 7.71 3.88 -9.52
N ASP A 97 8.90 3.70 -10.10
CA ASP A 97 9.14 4.04 -11.52
C ASP A 97 8.69 5.48 -11.86
N GLY A 98 8.94 6.41 -10.92
CA GLY A 98 8.53 7.82 -11.03
C GLY A 98 7.05 8.11 -10.74
N ARG A 99 6.20 7.08 -10.58
CA ARG A 99 4.76 7.21 -10.36
C ARG A 99 4.42 7.29 -8.87
N TYR A 100 3.53 8.20 -8.53
CA TYR A 100 2.95 8.35 -7.20
C TYR A 100 1.71 7.45 -7.05
N PRO A 101 1.32 7.01 -5.83
CA PRO A 101 0.23 6.05 -5.65
C PRO A 101 -1.12 6.42 -6.27
N THR A 102 -1.39 7.70 -6.53
CA THR A 102 -2.64 8.17 -7.16
C THR A 102 -2.53 8.39 -8.67
N ASP A 103 -1.37 8.12 -9.28
CA ASP A 103 -1.20 8.24 -10.72
C ASP A 103 -1.91 7.08 -11.43
N PRO A 104 -2.58 7.29 -12.59
CA PRO A 104 -3.39 6.26 -13.27
C PRO A 104 -2.69 4.94 -13.56
N ASP A 105 -1.38 4.98 -13.85
CA ASP A 105 -0.57 3.81 -14.21
C ASP A 105 0.27 3.28 -13.04
N TYR A 106 -0.11 3.61 -11.80
CA TYR A 106 0.64 3.11 -10.63
C TYR A 106 0.58 1.57 -10.58
N PRO A 107 1.72 0.87 -10.42
CA PRO A 107 1.82 -0.56 -10.69
C PRO A 107 1.13 -1.46 -9.65
N SER A 108 0.61 -0.89 -8.56
CA SER A 108 -0.16 -1.65 -7.59
C SER A 108 -1.35 -0.88 -7.08
N SER A 109 -2.53 -1.28 -7.54
CA SER A 109 -3.81 -0.72 -7.16
C SER A 109 -4.86 -1.82 -7.11
N VAL A 110 -5.93 -1.58 -6.35
CA VAL A 110 -7.07 -2.48 -6.25
C VAL A 110 -8.34 -1.65 -6.10
N VAL A 111 -9.43 -2.13 -6.69
CA VAL A 111 -10.76 -1.55 -6.48
C VAL A 111 -11.36 -2.16 -5.21
N LEU A 112 -11.74 -1.29 -4.27
CA LEU A 112 -12.49 -1.73 -3.08
C LEU A 112 -13.97 -1.83 -3.43
N ALA A 113 -14.57 -2.97 -3.10
CA ALA A 113 -15.98 -3.24 -3.34
C ALA A 113 -16.75 -3.35 -2.02
N LEU A 114 -17.97 -2.83 -2.00
CA LEU A 114 -18.95 -3.13 -0.95
C LEU A 114 -19.69 -4.41 -1.32
N ILE A 115 -19.63 -5.42 -0.45
CA ILE A 115 -20.32 -6.69 -0.64
C ILE A 115 -21.48 -6.76 0.36
N PHE A 116 -22.68 -7.02 -0.13
CA PHE A 116 -23.88 -7.14 0.70
C PHE A 116 -24.82 -8.23 0.16
N LEU A 117 -25.65 -8.79 1.06
CA LEU A 117 -26.62 -9.81 0.69
C LEU A 117 -27.74 -9.22 -0.16
N LYS A 118 -28.22 -9.99 -1.15
CA LYS A 118 -29.40 -9.61 -1.95
C LYS A 118 -30.65 -9.40 -1.09
N SER A 119 -30.72 -10.05 0.07
CA SER A 119 -31.80 -9.95 1.04
C SER A 119 -31.63 -8.80 2.04
N LEU A 120 -30.64 -7.91 1.86
CA LEU A 120 -30.46 -6.75 2.72
C LEU A 120 -31.74 -5.88 2.69
N GLN A 121 -32.35 -5.66 3.86
CA GLN A 121 -33.55 -4.83 4.02
C GLN A 121 -33.31 -3.64 4.97
N ASN A 122 -32.05 -3.24 5.19
CA ASN A 122 -31.71 -2.13 6.06
C ASN A 122 -31.68 -0.81 5.26
N PRO A 123 -32.61 0.14 5.51
CA PRO A 123 -32.64 1.42 4.79
C PRO A 123 -31.37 2.25 4.96
N ASP A 124 -30.77 2.29 6.16
CA ASP A 124 -29.55 3.05 6.44
C ASP A 124 -28.36 2.53 5.62
N ALA A 125 -28.29 1.20 5.42
CA ALA A 125 -27.27 0.60 4.59
C ALA A 125 -27.43 0.98 3.10
N PHE A 126 -28.67 1.06 2.60
CA PHE A 126 -28.93 1.54 1.24
C PHE A 126 -28.61 3.02 1.07
N ASP A 127 -28.94 3.84 2.06
CA ASP A 127 -28.61 5.27 2.02
C ASP A 127 -27.10 5.51 2.09
N PHE A 128 -26.37 4.67 2.82
CA PHE A 128 -24.90 4.67 2.77
C PHE A 128 -24.36 4.27 1.39
N ILE A 129 -24.90 3.22 0.76
CA ILE A 129 -24.49 2.82 -0.60
C ILE A 129 -24.70 3.97 -1.60
N LYS A 130 -25.89 4.62 -1.58
CA LYS A 130 -26.17 5.80 -2.40
C LYS A 130 -25.21 6.96 -2.10
N PHE A 131 -24.86 7.16 -0.82
CA PHE A 131 -23.90 8.18 -0.44
C PHE A 131 -22.52 7.91 -1.04
N VAL A 132 -22.03 6.67 -1.02
CA VAL A 132 -20.72 6.30 -1.58
C VAL A 132 -20.64 6.59 -3.08
N GLU A 133 -21.76 6.53 -3.81
CA GLU A 133 -21.85 6.88 -5.24
C GLU A 133 -22.03 8.39 -5.51
N SER A 134 -22.26 9.19 -4.46
CA SER A 134 -22.55 10.61 -4.59
C SER A 134 -21.32 11.46 -4.97
N PRO A 135 -21.51 12.65 -5.57
CA PRO A 135 -20.42 13.61 -5.78
C PRO A 135 -19.67 13.95 -4.49
N LYS A 136 -20.37 13.99 -3.35
CA LYS A 136 -19.75 14.32 -2.07
C LYS A 136 -18.78 13.24 -1.60
N ALA A 137 -19.13 11.96 -1.75
CA ALA A 137 -18.22 10.88 -1.40
C ALA A 137 -16.99 10.88 -2.30
N ARG A 138 -17.12 11.21 -3.60
CA ARG A 138 -15.97 11.35 -4.52
C ARG A 138 -14.99 12.41 -4.04
N GLU A 139 -15.47 13.57 -3.59
CA GLU A 139 -14.63 14.62 -2.99
C GLU A 139 -13.87 14.09 -1.76
N VAL A 140 -14.58 13.40 -0.85
CA VAL A 140 -13.99 12.85 0.37
C VAL A 140 -12.91 11.80 0.04
N ILE A 141 -13.22 10.85 -0.85
CA ILE A 141 -12.30 9.80 -1.31
C ILE A 141 -11.03 10.43 -1.92
N ALA A 142 -11.19 11.40 -2.83
CA ALA A 142 -10.07 12.11 -3.44
C ALA A 142 -9.24 12.89 -2.41
N SER A 143 -9.90 13.57 -1.46
CA SER A 143 -9.20 14.35 -0.42
C SER A 143 -8.33 13.49 0.51
N LEU A 144 -8.69 12.22 0.68
CA LEU A 144 -7.93 11.25 1.48
C LEU A 144 -6.88 10.48 0.66
N GLY A 145 -6.70 10.81 -0.62
CA GLY A 145 -5.68 10.22 -1.48
C GLY A 145 -6.09 8.89 -2.13
N SER A 146 -7.37 8.57 -2.17
CA SER A 146 -7.91 7.44 -2.94
C SER A 146 -8.46 7.91 -4.28
N VAL A 147 -8.54 7.03 -5.27
CA VAL A 147 -9.07 7.34 -6.61
C VAL A 147 -10.55 6.93 -6.69
N PRO A 148 -11.49 7.86 -6.87
CA PRO A 148 -12.90 7.51 -7.07
C PRO A 148 -13.09 6.71 -8.36
N VAL A 149 -13.93 5.67 -8.33
CA VAL A 149 -14.25 4.88 -9.52
C VAL A 149 -14.90 5.75 -10.61
N PRO A 150 -14.70 5.46 -11.92
CA PRO A 150 -15.44 6.11 -12.99
C PRO A 150 -16.96 5.91 -12.84
N GLN A 151 -17.76 6.84 -13.36
CA GLN A 151 -19.22 6.69 -13.50
C GLN A 151 -19.57 6.03 -14.83
#